data_AF-A0A2A4VMV0-F1
#
_entry.id   AF-A0A2A4VMV0-F1
#
_cell.length_a   1.000
_cell.length_b   1.000
_cell.length_c   1.000
_cell.angle_alpha   90.00
_cell.angle_beta   90.00
_cell.angle_gamma   90.00
#
_symmetry.space_group_name_H-M   'P 1'
#
loop_
_entity.id
_entity.type
_entity.pdbx_description
1 polymer ?
#
loop_
_entity_poly.entity_id
_entity_poly.type
_entity_poly.pdbx_seq_one_letter_code
_entity_poly.pdbx_strand_id
1 'polypeptide(L)'
;MMVSLKEYRMRHMAHHRFTRSDKDPENYLYTPFPVTKQSMARKMLRDITGIVFVRTNIGIFRFVRGDKKEDQLKRIIGYYGGPLLFNGTLAAVCAAFGRIDLFLLLWVLPMATSFQLFFRIRNIAEHATVPDIEDPLKNSRTTFAGPIARMLVAPYWVNYHIEHHMLPFVPCYRLKETHQLMRERGFGDRMEMQDGYLKIIALNASA
;
A
#
# COMPACT_ATOMS: atom_id res chain seq x y z
N MET A 1 -4.45 6.49 9.79
CA MET A 1 -4.19 7.00 8.42
C MET A 1 -4.16 8.52 8.48
N MET A 2 -3.11 9.17 7.98
CA MET A 2 -2.97 10.64 7.97
C MET A 2 -3.45 11.29 6.65
N VAL A 3 -3.94 10.47 5.72
CA VAL A 3 -4.40 10.86 4.39
C VAL A 3 -5.93 10.77 4.36
N SER A 4 -6.61 11.76 3.77
CA SER A 4 -8.06 11.71 3.62
C SER A 4 -8.47 10.63 2.61
N LEU A 5 -9.68 10.07 2.79
CA LEU A 5 -10.22 9.09 1.85
C LEU A 5 -10.31 9.64 0.42
N LYS A 6 -10.62 10.93 0.27
CA LYS A 6 -10.69 11.60 -1.03
C LYS A 6 -9.33 11.56 -1.75
N GLU A 7 -8.28 11.97 -1.05
CA GLU A 7 -6.92 12.00 -1.59
C GLU A 7 -6.41 10.60 -1.91
N TYR A 8 -6.68 9.63 -1.03
CA TYR A 8 -6.39 8.22 -1.29
C TYR A 8 -7.08 7.73 -2.56
N ARG A 9 -8.39 7.98 -2.73
CA ARG A 9 -9.15 7.54 -3.92
C ARG A 9 -8.60 8.17 -5.20
N MET A 10 -8.33 9.48 -5.20
CA MET A 10 -7.78 10.15 -6.38
C MET A 10 -6.42 9.57 -6.77
N ARG A 11 -5.53 9.38 -5.79
CA ARG A 11 -4.20 8.82 -6.02
C ARG A 11 -4.25 7.38 -6.49
N HIS A 12 -5.10 6.56 -5.87
CA HIS A 12 -5.28 5.16 -6.23
C HIS A 12 -5.87 5.00 -7.63
N MET A 13 -6.86 5.80 -8.02
CA MET A 13 -7.39 5.79 -9.39
C MET A 13 -6.36 6.23 -10.43
N ALA A 14 -5.50 7.20 -10.08
CA ALA A 14 -4.38 7.57 -10.95
C ALA A 14 -3.37 6.43 -11.10
N HIS A 15 -3.09 5.68 -10.01
CA HIS A 15 -2.29 4.47 -10.07
C HIS A 15 -2.89 3.44 -11.04
N HIS A 16 -4.16 3.04 -10.88
CA HIS A 16 -4.86 2.11 -11.81
C HIS A 16 -4.76 2.54 -13.28
N ARG A 17 -4.91 3.84 -13.55
CA ARG A 17 -4.90 4.37 -14.91
C ARG A 17 -3.51 4.38 -15.54
N PHE A 18 -2.49 4.59 -14.73
CA PHE A 18 -1.13 4.87 -15.19
C PHE A 18 -0.11 3.82 -14.72
N THR A 19 -0.57 2.67 -14.22
CA THR A 19 0.22 1.60 -13.61
C THR A 19 1.55 1.41 -14.31
N ARG A 20 2.66 1.48 -13.54
CA ARG A 20 4.05 1.31 -14.00
C ARG A 20 4.61 2.38 -14.95
N SER A 21 3.86 3.43 -15.30
CA SER A 21 4.38 4.59 -16.04
C SER A 21 4.95 5.68 -15.11
N ASP A 22 5.62 6.68 -15.67
CA ASP A 22 6.12 7.85 -14.92
C ASP A 22 5.01 8.71 -14.30
N LYS A 23 3.76 8.55 -14.76
CA LYS A 23 2.58 9.25 -14.24
C LYS A 23 1.93 8.53 -13.06
N ASP A 24 2.36 7.30 -12.77
CA ASP A 24 1.88 6.54 -11.63
C ASP A 24 2.41 7.14 -10.31
N PRO A 25 1.53 7.65 -9.43
CA PRO A 25 1.94 8.28 -8.19
C PRO A 25 2.55 7.30 -7.19
N GLU A 26 2.51 5.99 -7.46
CA GLU A 26 3.02 4.93 -6.60
C GLU A 26 4.25 4.23 -7.18
N ASN A 27 4.69 4.57 -8.40
CA ASN A 27 5.77 3.88 -9.12
C ASN A 27 7.05 3.74 -8.28
N TYR A 28 7.41 4.79 -7.53
CA TYR A 28 8.61 4.84 -6.69
C TYR A 28 8.63 3.80 -5.55
N LEU A 29 7.49 3.19 -5.21
CA LEU A 29 7.39 2.23 -4.12
C LEU A 29 8.02 0.88 -4.49
N TYR A 30 8.03 0.51 -5.77
CA TYR A 30 8.46 -0.81 -6.26
C TYR A 30 9.48 -0.76 -7.40
N THR A 31 9.66 0.35 -8.11
CA THR A 31 10.74 0.49 -9.11
C THR A 31 12.17 0.29 -8.59
N PRO A 32 12.51 0.56 -7.30
CA PRO A 32 13.88 0.35 -6.84
C PRO A 32 14.30 -1.11 -6.67
N PHE A 33 13.42 -2.09 -6.98
CA PHE A 33 13.68 -3.52 -6.81
C PHE A 33 13.96 -4.19 -8.17
N PRO A 34 14.78 -5.27 -8.21
CA PRO A 34 15.34 -6.00 -7.08
C PRO A 34 16.50 -5.24 -6.41
N VAL A 35 16.78 -5.56 -5.15
CA VAL A 35 17.92 -5.00 -4.38
C VAL A 35 18.74 -6.11 -3.74
N THR A 36 19.93 -5.78 -3.25
CA THR A 36 20.73 -6.74 -2.47
C THR A 36 20.01 -7.13 -1.18
N LYS A 37 20.29 -8.33 -0.65
CA LYS A 37 19.76 -8.79 0.66
C LYS A 37 20.00 -7.79 1.79
N GLN A 38 21.19 -7.18 1.82
CA GLN A 38 21.54 -6.16 2.82
C GLN A 38 20.67 -4.90 2.68
N SER A 39 20.39 -4.47 1.45
CA SER A 39 19.50 -3.34 1.18
C SER A 39 18.06 -3.64 1.59
N MET A 40 17.56 -4.84 1.27
CA MET A 40 16.23 -5.31 1.70
C MET A 40 16.10 -5.28 3.23
N ALA A 41 17.06 -5.88 3.94
CA ALA A 41 17.07 -5.90 5.40
C ALA A 41 17.09 -4.49 6.00
N ARG A 42 17.91 -3.57 5.47
CA ARG A 42 17.94 -2.16 5.90
C ARG A 42 16.60 -1.45 5.67
N LYS A 43 15.91 -1.72 4.55
CA LYS A 43 14.59 -1.13 4.25
C LYS A 43 13.56 -1.63 5.26
N MET A 44 13.48 -2.94 5.50
CA MET A 44 12.57 -3.55 6.48
C MET A 44 12.84 -3.05 7.91
N LEU A 45 14.12 -2.91 8.30
CA LEU A 45 14.49 -2.35 9.60
C LEU A 45 14.04 -0.90 9.77
N ARG A 46 14.14 -0.08 8.71
CA ARG A 46 13.64 1.31 8.74
C ARG A 46 12.12 1.41 8.82
N ASP A 47 11.41 0.40 8.33
CA ASP A 47 9.95 0.30 8.49
C ASP A 47 9.60 0.02 9.96
N ILE A 48 10.22 -1.01 10.56
CA ILE A 48 9.93 -1.42 11.95
C ILE A 48 10.37 -0.36 12.98
N THR A 49 11.44 0.39 12.71
CA THR A 49 11.89 1.48 13.59
C THR A 49 11.08 2.77 13.46
N GLY A 50 10.13 2.84 12.53
CA GLY A 50 9.27 4.01 12.31
C GLY A 50 9.91 5.19 11.58
N ILE A 51 11.18 5.05 11.16
CA ILE A 51 11.88 6.06 10.37
C ILE A 51 11.13 6.35 9.07
N VAL A 52 10.60 5.32 8.41
CA VAL A 52 9.83 5.48 7.17
C VAL A 52 8.53 6.24 7.42
N PHE A 53 7.82 5.95 8.52
CA PHE A 53 6.62 6.68 8.89
C PHE A 53 6.90 8.19 9.06
N VAL A 54 7.94 8.55 9.83
CA VAL A 54 8.30 9.96 10.06
C VAL A 54 8.67 10.66 8.76
N ARG A 55 9.57 10.06 7.96
CA ARG A 55 10.04 10.65 6.69
C ARG A 55 8.90 10.83 5.69
N THR A 56 8.02 9.85 5.56
CA THR A 56 6.86 9.92 4.66
C THR A 56 5.91 11.03 5.08
N ASN A 57 5.58 11.14 6.37
CA ASN A 57 4.68 12.20 6.83
C ASN A 57 5.31 13.61 6.70
N ILE A 58 6.61 13.76 6.93
CA ILE A 58 7.32 15.03 6.65
C ILE A 58 7.25 15.37 5.15
N GLY A 59 7.49 14.39 4.28
CA GLY A 59 7.41 14.58 2.83
C GLY A 59 6.01 15.00 2.37
N ILE A 60 4.98 14.29 2.83
CA ILE A 60 3.58 14.62 2.55
C ILE A 60 3.22 16.00 3.10
N PHE A 61 3.63 16.34 4.33
CA PHE A 61 3.38 17.67 4.89
C PHE A 61 4.02 18.78 4.04
N ARG A 62 5.27 18.61 3.58
CA ARG A 62 5.94 19.58 2.69
C ARG A 62 5.20 19.71 1.36
N PHE A 63 4.78 18.59 0.77
CA PHE A 63 3.99 18.58 -0.46
C PHE A 63 2.66 19.31 -0.29
N VAL A 64 1.89 18.99 0.75
CA VAL A 64 0.58 19.58 1.04
C VAL A 64 0.69 21.05 1.39
N ARG A 65 1.73 21.46 2.12
CA ARG A 65 2.01 22.87 2.40
C ARG A 65 2.31 23.62 1.10
N GLY A 66 3.21 23.09 0.27
CA GLY A 66 3.72 23.74 -0.95
C GLY A 66 4.32 25.12 -0.69
N ASP A 67 4.71 25.80 -1.77
CA ASP A 67 5.52 27.02 -1.68
C ASP A 67 4.69 28.31 -1.63
N LYS A 68 3.51 28.31 -2.27
CA LYS A 68 2.62 29.48 -2.33
C LYS A 68 1.79 29.60 -1.06
N LYS A 69 1.88 30.76 -0.38
CA LYS A 69 1.19 31.02 0.91
C LYS A 69 -0.34 31.10 0.80
N GLU A 70 -0.87 31.61 -0.32
CA GLU A 70 -2.29 31.96 -0.49
C GLU A 70 -3.26 30.78 -0.30
N ASP A 71 -2.83 29.56 -0.64
CA ASP A 71 -3.67 28.35 -0.55
C ASP A 71 -3.26 27.37 0.56
N GLN A 72 -2.21 27.66 1.35
CA GLN A 72 -1.64 26.67 2.28
C GLN A 72 -2.67 26.17 3.30
N LEU A 73 -3.42 27.09 3.91
CA LEU A 73 -4.41 26.73 4.93
C LEU A 73 -5.51 25.85 4.35
N LYS A 74 -6.05 26.23 3.18
CA LYS A 74 -7.09 25.45 2.48
C LYS A 74 -6.59 24.04 2.12
N ARG A 75 -5.36 23.93 1.64
CA ARG A 75 -4.73 22.63 1.29
C ARG A 75 -4.51 21.76 2.52
N ILE A 76 -3.99 22.34 3.60
CA ILE A 76 -3.77 21.63 4.87
C ILE A 76 -5.09 21.14 5.45
N ILE A 77 -6.11 22.00 5.53
CA ILE A 77 -7.45 21.62 6.03
C ILE A 77 -8.06 20.54 5.13
N GLY A 78 -7.99 20.71 3.81
CA GLY A 78 -8.55 19.74 2.85
C GLY A 78 -7.90 18.37 2.94
N TYR A 79 -6.59 18.32 3.15
CA TYR A 79 -5.83 17.06 3.22
C TYR A 79 -5.92 16.39 4.60
N TYR A 80 -5.76 17.17 5.67
CA TYR A 80 -5.61 16.65 7.04
C TYR A 80 -6.86 16.79 7.90
N GLY A 81 -7.84 17.62 7.54
CA GLY A 81 -9.00 17.92 8.40
C GLY A 81 -9.77 16.66 8.84
N GLY A 82 -10.18 15.82 7.89
CA GLY A 82 -10.84 14.55 8.19
C GLY A 82 -9.99 13.58 9.02
N PRO A 83 -8.74 13.27 8.59
CA PRO A 83 -7.82 12.45 9.37
C PRO A 83 -7.58 12.97 10.79
N LEU A 84 -7.31 14.26 10.98
CA LEU A 84 -7.05 14.84 12.30
C LEU A 84 -8.29 14.78 13.19
N LEU A 85 -9.48 15.07 12.64
CA LEU A 85 -10.74 14.94 13.39
C LEU A 85 -10.95 13.50 13.87
N PHE A 86 -10.76 12.52 12.99
CA PHE A 86 -10.92 11.11 13.35
C PHE A 86 -9.91 10.66 14.42
N ASN A 87 -8.62 10.92 14.19
CA ASN A 87 -7.57 10.51 15.14
C ASN A 87 -7.71 11.26 16.48
N GLY A 88 -8.06 12.55 16.45
CA GLY A 88 -8.31 13.35 17.65
C GLY A 88 -9.51 12.86 18.44
N THR A 89 -10.61 12.49 17.76
CA THR A 89 -11.79 11.91 18.40
C THR A 89 -11.46 10.56 19.03
N LEU A 90 -10.77 9.67 18.31
CA LEU A 90 -10.38 8.37 18.83
C LEU A 90 -9.46 8.50 20.06
N ALA A 91 -8.48 9.40 19.99
CA ALA A 91 -7.59 9.69 21.11
C ALA A 91 -8.35 10.27 22.31
N ALA A 92 -9.29 11.19 22.09
CA ALA A 92 -10.12 11.78 23.13
C ALA A 92 -11.02 10.75 23.81
N VAL A 93 -11.64 9.84 23.03
CA VAL A 93 -12.43 8.72 23.57
C VAL A 93 -11.54 7.83 24.45
N CYS A 94 -10.39 7.39 23.94
CA CYS A 94 -9.45 6.59 24.74
C CYS A 94 -9.01 7.32 26.02
N ALA A 95 -8.70 8.62 25.94
CA ALA A 95 -8.30 9.43 27.10
C ALA A 95 -9.44 9.59 28.12
N ALA A 96 -10.69 9.77 27.68
CA ALA A 96 -11.85 9.90 28.55
C ALA A 96 -12.08 8.64 29.40
N PHE A 97 -11.70 7.46 28.89
CA PHE A 97 -11.71 6.20 29.64
C PHE A 97 -10.41 5.94 30.42
N GLY A 98 -9.48 6.89 30.48
CA GLY A 98 -8.16 6.72 31.12
C GLY A 98 -7.25 5.75 30.36
N ARG A 99 -7.55 5.45 29.10
CA ARG A 99 -6.89 4.43 28.28
C ARG A 99 -6.22 4.98 27.02
N ILE A 100 -5.56 6.13 27.13
CA ILE A 100 -4.80 6.72 26.02
C ILE A 100 -3.68 5.77 25.53
N ASP A 101 -3.19 4.88 26.39
CA ASP A 101 -2.27 3.80 26.05
C ASP A 101 -2.81 2.93 24.90
N LEU A 102 -4.11 2.66 24.84
CA LEU A 102 -4.71 1.88 23.74
C LEU A 102 -4.56 2.60 22.40
N PHE A 103 -4.78 3.90 22.36
CA PHE A 103 -4.56 4.69 21.16
C PHE A 103 -3.07 4.68 20.75
N LEU A 104 -2.16 4.86 21.71
CA LEU A 104 -0.74 4.87 21.40
C LEU A 104 -0.22 3.49 20.94
N LEU A 105 -0.57 2.43 21.67
CA LEU A 105 -0.04 1.07 21.46
C LEU A 105 -0.74 0.30 20.33
N LEU A 106 -2.04 0.50 20.13
CA LEU A 106 -2.82 -0.26 19.13
C LEU A 106 -3.12 0.54 17.86
N TRP A 107 -2.95 1.87 17.88
CA TRP A 107 -3.21 2.71 16.71
C TRP A 107 -1.94 3.39 16.18
N VAL A 108 -1.26 4.20 16.99
CA VAL A 108 -0.10 4.98 16.55
C VAL A 108 1.12 4.08 16.31
N LEU A 109 1.46 3.22 17.27
CA LEU A 109 2.64 2.36 17.19
C LEU A 109 2.58 1.39 15.99
N PRO A 110 1.49 0.65 15.72
CA PRO A 110 1.42 -0.24 14.56
C PRO A 110 1.45 0.53 13.24
N MET A 111 0.78 1.68 13.17
CA MET A 111 0.80 2.56 11.99
C MET A 111 2.22 3.07 11.68
N ALA A 112 2.99 3.41 12.73
CA ALA A 112 4.36 3.87 12.58
C ALA A 112 5.33 2.75 12.22
N THR A 113 5.05 1.50 12.60
CA THR A 113 6.02 0.39 12.53
C THR A 113 5.54 -0.74 11.62
N SER A 114 4.85 -1.75 12.17
CA SER A 114 4.41 -2.97 11.47
C SER A 114 3.61 -2.69 10.19
N PHE A 115 2.76 -1.67 10.17
CA PHE A 115 2.02 -1.28 8.97
C PHE A 115 2.95 -0.89 7.82
N GLN A 116 4.03 -0.15 8.10
CA GLN A 116 5.01 0.23 7.08
C GLN A 116 5.68 -1.00 6.47
N LEU A 117 6.02 -1.99 7.31
CA LEU A 117 6.64 -3.23 6.88
C LEU A 117 5.69 -4.05 5.98
N PHE A 118 4.47 -4.31 6.46
CA PHE A 118 3.50 -5.09 5.70
C PHE A 118 3.08 -4.39 4.41
N PHE A 119 2.94 -3.06 4.44
CA PHE A 119 2.69 -2.27 3.24
C PHE A 119 3.84 -2.41 2.23
N ARG A 120 5.11 -2.36 2.66
CA ARG A 120 6.25 -2.61 1.75
C ARG A 120 6.20 -4.00 1.15
N ILE A 121 6.06 -5.03 1.99
CA ILE A 121 6.02 -6.43 1.54
C ILE A 121 4.92 -6.61 0.49
N ARG A 122 3.74 -6.01 0.74
CA ARG A 122 2.62 -6.04 -0.20
C ARG A 122 2.95 -5.36 -1.53
N ASN A 123 3.43 -4.11 -1.52
CA ASN A 123 3.78 -3.38 -2.75
C ASN A 123 4.83 -4.12 -3.60
N ILE A 124 5.82 -4.73 -2.95
CA ILE A 124 6.83 -5.55 -3.65
C ILE A 124 6.16 -6.75 -4.30
N ALA A 125 5.33 -7.48 -3.55
CA ALA A 125 4.65 -8.66 -4.05
C ALA A 125 3.75 -8.34 -5.25
N GLU A 126 3.06 -7.20 -5.23
CA GLU A 126 2.06 -6.82 -6.23
C GLU A 126 2.68 -6.23 -7.51
N HIS A 127 3.80 -5.52 -7.43
CA HIS A 127 4.30 -4.72 -8.58
C HIS A 127 5.80 -4.77 -8.85
N ALA A 128 6.62 -5.25 -7.92
CA ALA A 128 8.05 -5.33 -8.17
C ALA A 128 8.38 -6.50 -9.10
N THR A 129 9.42 -6.31 -9.92
CA THR A 129 9.96 -7.33 -10.84
C THR A 129 8.90 -8.03 -11.69
N VAL A 130 7.93 -7.25 -12.18
CA VAL A 130 6.92 -7.73 -13.12
C VAL A 130 7.51 -7.94 -14.53
N PRO A 131 7.06 -8.95 -15.28
CA PRO A 131 7.71 -9.35 -16.53
C PRO A 131 7.42 -8.40 -17.70
N ASP A 132 6.28 -7.72 -17.70
CA ASP A 132 5.88 -6.81 -18.77
C ASP A 132 5.06 -5.66 -18.15
N ILE A 133 5.50 -4.42 -18.33
CA ILE A 133 4.85 -3.24 -17.76
C ILE A 133 3.68 -2.73 -18.61
N GLU A 134 3.62 -3.13 -19.88
CA GLU A 134 2.60 -2.68 -20.84
C GLU A 134 1.41 -3.64 -20.89
N ASP A 135 1.59 -4.93 -20.60
CA ASP A 135 0.49 -5.91 -20.51
C ASP A 135 -0.23 -5.83 -19.15
N PRO A 136 -1.54 -5.45 -19.10
CA PRO A 136 -2.30 -5.34 -17.85
C PRO A 136 -2.41 -6.63 -17.02
N LEU A 137 -2.19 -7.80 -17.63
CA LEU A 137 -2.18 -9.09 -16.91
C LEU A 137 -0.81 -9.42 -16.31
N LYS A 138 0.19 -8.60 -16.58
CA LYS A 138 1.59 -8.82 -16.21
C LYS A 138 2.21 -7.64 -15.50
N ASN A 139 1.66 -6.42 -15.61
CA ASN A 139 2.18 -5.20 -14.99
C ASN A 139 1.89 -5.12 -13.47
N SER A 140 1.13 -6.08 -12.97
CA SER A 140 0.86 -6.38 -11.57
C SER A 140 0.82 -7.90 -11.37
N ARG A 141 0.72 -8.35 -10.12
CA ARG A 141 0.82 -9.78 -9.78
C ARG A 141 -0.27 -10.25 -8.83
N THR A 142 -0.84 -11.40 -9.13
CA THR A 142 -1.65 -12.16 -8.17
C THR A 142 -0.76 -13.08 -7.35
N THR A 143 -0.70 -12.84 -6.04
CA THR A 143 0.12 -13.63 -5.12
C THR A 143 -0.77 -14.54 -4.29
N PHE A 144 -0.56 -15.85 -4.35
CA PHE A 144 -1.34 -16.76 -3.51
C PHE A 144 -0.95 -16.60 -2.04
N ALA A 145 -1.95 -16.38 -1.19
CA ALA A 145 -1.77 -16.03 0.21
C ALA A 145 -2.42 -17.09 1.12
N GLY A 146 -1.60 -17.72 1.96
CA GLY A 146 -2.11 -18.55 3.07
C GLY A 146 -2.76 -17.72 4.19
N PRO A 147 -3.32 -18.36 5.23
CA PRO A 147 -4.07 -17.66 6.29
C PRO A 147 -3.28 -16.53 6.97
N ILE A 148 -1.99 -16.76 7.26
CA ILE A 148 -1.12 -15.76 7.90
C ILE A 148 -0.90 -14.56 6.99
N ALA A 149 -0.56 -14.80 5.72
CA ALA A 149 -0.35 -13.73 4.75
C ALA A 149 -1.63 -12.93 4.52
N ARG A 150 -2.80 -13.58 4.48
CA ARG A 150 -4.10 -12.92 4.39
C ARG A 150 -4.45 -12.10 5.62
N MET A 151 -4.00 -12.48 6.80
CA MET A 151 -4.24 -11.71 8.03
C MET A 151 -3.34 -10.46 8.10
N LEU A 152 -2.06 -10.60 7.75
CA LEU A 152 -1.04 -9.58 8.02
C LEU A 152 -0.70 -8.69 6.82
N VAL A 153 -0.51 -9.31 5.65
CA VAL A 153 0.06 -8.64 4.46
C VAL A 153 -1.03 -8.27 3.46
N ALA A 154 -1.97 -9.18 3.25
CA ALA A 154 -3.01 -9.04 2.25
C ALA A 154 -4.42 -9.31 2.79
N PRO A 155 -4.86 -8.49 3.77
CA PRO A 155 -6.26 -8.52 4.19
C PRO A 155 -7.15 -8.09 3.02
N TYR A 156 -8.43 -8.47 3.12
CA TYR A 156 -9.44 -8.12 2.14
C TYR A 156 -9.11 -8.57 0.70
N TRP A 157 -8.52 -9.77 0.53
CA TRP A 157 -8.29 -10.39 -0.79
C TRP A 157 -7.44 -9.57 -1.77
N VAL A 158 -6.72 -8.54 -1.30
CA VAL A 158 -5.87 -7.66 -2.15
C VAL A 158 -4.73 -8.43 -2.84
N ASN A 159 -4.44 -9.64 -2.36
CA ASN A 159 -3.50 -10.58 -2.99
C ASN A 159 -3.93 -11.00 -4.42
N TYR A 160 -5.20 -10.84 -4.77
CA TYR A 160 -5.74 -10.91 -6.13
C TYR A 160 -5.63 -9.54 -6.81
N HIS A 161 -4.38 -9.12 -7.05
CA HIS A 161 -4.08 -7.75 -7.45
C HIS A 161 -4.32 -7.50 -8.94
N ILE A 162 -4.03 -8.48 -9.81
CA ILE A 162 -4.33 -8.36 -11.24
C ILE A 162 -5.83 -8.17 -11.44
N GLU A 163 -6.64 -8.96 -10.74
CA GLU A 163 -8.10 -8.90 -10.80
C GLU A 163 -8.60 -7.51 -10.37
N HIS A 164 -8.00 -6.96 -9.33
CA HIS A 164 -8.30 -5.61 -8.84
C HIS A 164 -7.90 -4.52 -9.84
N HIS A 165 -6.76 -4.64 -10.53
CA HIS A 165 -6.36 -3.70 -11.59
C HIS A 165 -7.24 -3.79 -12.83
N MET A 166 -7.61 -5.01 -13.23
CA MET A 166 -8.46 -5.24 -14.39
C MET A 166 -9.90 -4.80 -14.14
N LEU A 167 -10.40 -4.99 -12.92
CA LEU A 167 -11.80 -4.77 -12.55
C LEU A 167 -11.91 -4.03 -11.20
N PRO A 168 -11.44 -2.78 -11.10
CA PRO A 168 -11.34 -2.04 -9.81
C PRO A 168 -12.71 -1.69 -9.19
N PHE A 169 -13.79 -1.85 -9.94
CA PHE A 169 -15.16 -1.69 -9.47
C PHE A 169 -15.69 -2.95 -8.76
N VAL A 170 -15.00 -4.10 -8.86
CA VAL A 170 -15.39 -5.33 -8.17
C VAL A 170 -15.06 -5.21 -6.68
N PRO A 171 -16.02 -5.49 -5.79
CA PRO A 171 -15.76 -5.50 -4.36
C PRO A 171 -14.70 -6.53 -3.98
N CYS A 172 -13.83 -6.18 -3.04
CA CYS A 172 -12.66 -6.98 -2.68
C CYS A 172 -13.00 -8.44 -2.30
N TYR A 173 -14.13 -8.68 -1.63
CA TYR A 173 -14.57 -10.02 -1.23
C TYR A 173 -14.94 -10.94 -2.41
N ARG A 174 -15.15 -10.41 -3.62
CA ARG A 174 -15.40 -11.18 -4.85
C ARG A 174 -14.16 -11.38 -5.72
N LEU A 175 -13.00 -10.84 -5.36
CA LEU A 175 -11.80 -10.96 -6.20
C LEU A 175 -11.35 -12.41 -6.40
N LYS A 176 -11.61 -13.30 -5.44
CA LYS A 176 -11.38 -14.74 -5.61
C LYS A 176 -12.29 -15.35 -6.69
N GLU A 177 -13.55 -14.95 -6.74
CA GLU A 177 -14.51 -15.40 -7.75
C GLU A 177 -14.13 -14.83 -9.12
N THR A 178 -13.72 -13.56 -9.16
CA THR A 178 -13.18 -12.92 -10.36
C THR A 178 -11.96 -13.67 -10.90
N HIS A 179 -11.03 -14.05 -10.03
CA HIS A 179 -9.86 -14.85 -10.40
C HIS A 179 -10.27 -16.17 -11.07
N GLN A 180 -11.24 -16.87 -10.49
CA GLN A 180 -11.75 -18.12 -11.06
C GLN A 180 -12.37 -17.91 -12.44
N LEU A 181 -13.23 -16.89 -12.59
CA LEU A 181 -13.83 -16.54 -13.86
C LEU A 181 -12.80 -16.15 -14.93
N MET A 182 -11.77 -15.37 -14.57
CA MET A 182 -10.68 -15.02 -15.48
C MET A 182 -9.94 -16.28 -15.96
N ARG A 183 -9.69 -17.24 -15.06
CA ARG A 183 -9.06 -18.51 -15.43
C ARG A 183 -9.93 -19.36 -16.35
N GLU A 184 -11.21 -19.49 -16.04
CA GLU A 184 -12.19 -20.21 -16.89
C GLU A 184 -12.32 -19.60 -18.28
N ARG A 185 -12.13 -18.28 -18.40
CA ARG A 185 -12.12 -17.55 -19.67
C ARG A 185 -10.79 -17.63 -20.44
N GLY A 186 -9.82 -18.40 -19.94
CA GLY A 186 -8.54 -18.64 -20.62
C GLY A 186 -7.46 -17.57 -20.37
N PHE A 187 -7.65 -16.66 -19.40
CA PHE A 187 -6.61 -15.67 -19.07
C PHE A 187 -5.51 -16.22 -18.15
N GLY A 188 -5.75 -17.36 -17.50
CA GLY A 188 -4.87 -17.89 -16.45
C GLY A 188 -3.39 -17.99 -16.85
N ASP A 189 -3.10 -18.55 -18.03
CA ASP A 189 -1.71 -18.77 -18.48
C ASP A 189 -0.96 -17.47 -18.83
N ARG A 190 -1.70 -16.35 -19.00
CA ARG A 190 -1.12 -15.04 -19.27
C ARG A 190 -0.87 -14.22 -18.01
N MET A 191 -1.51 -14.56 -16.91
CA MET A 191 -1.47 -13.80 -15.66
C MET A 191 -0.16 -14.03 -14.92
N GLU A 192 0.48 -12.95 -14.47
CA GLU A 192 1.62 -13.05 -13.57
C GLU A 192 1.14 -13.51 -12.18
N MET A 193 1.33 -14.80 -11.89
CA MET A 193 0.92 -15.43 -10.64
C MET A 193 2.12 -16.02 -9.90
N GLN A 194 2.18 -15.86 -8.58
CA GLN A 194 3.23 -16.46 -7.76
C GLN A 194 2.71 -17.05 -6.46
N ASP A 195 3.40 -18.09 -6.01
CA ASP A 195 3.15 -18.76 -4.75
C ASP A 195 3.88 -18.06 -3.60
N GLY A 196 3.11 -17.37 -2.77
CA GLY A 196 3.57 -16.88 -1.47
C GLY A 196 4.49 -15.65 -1.52
N TYR A 197 4.36 -14.83 -0.48
CA TYR A 197 5.11 -13.58 -0.34
C TYR A 197 6.61 -13.79 -0.13
N LEU A 198 7.01 -14.85 0.57
CA LEU A 198 8.43 -15.12 0.87
C LEU A 198 9.26 -15.33 -0.41
N LYS A 199 8.70 -16.05 -1.39
CA LYS A 199 9.35 -16.29 -2.69
C LYS A 199 9.58 -14.98 -3.43
N ILE A 200 8.58 -14.08 -3.44
CA ILE A 200 8.70 -12.79 -4.13
C ILE A 200 9.68 -11.86 -3.40
N ILE A 201 9.70 -11.88 -2.06
CA ILE A 201 10.68 -11.13 -1.29
C ILE A 201 12.10 -11.62 -1.56
N ALA A 202 12.30 -12.94 -1.67
CA ALA A 202 13.60 -13.51 -2.03
C ALA A 202 14.03 -13.10 -3.44
N LEU A 203 13.10 -13.15 -4.42
CA LEU A 203 13.32 -12.66 -5.79
C LEU A 203 13.70 -11.17 -5.82
N ASN A 204 13.09 -10.35 -4.95
CA ASN A 204 13.38 -8.92 -4.89
C ASN A 204 14.57 -8.56 -4.00
N ALA A 205 15.22 -9.57 -3.41
CA ALA A 205 16.42 -9.46 -2.59
C ALA A 205 17.64 -10.11 -3.27
N SER A 206 17.62 -10.29 -4.59
CA SER A 206 18.61 -11.06 -5.35
C SER A 206 19.51 -10.25 -6.29
N ALA A 207 19.52 -8.92 -6.19
CA ALA A 207 20.43 -8.09 -6.98
C ALA A 207 21.90 -8.21 -6.51
#